data_AF-G7I173-F1
#
_entry.id   AF-G7I173-F1
#
_cell.length_a   1.000
_cell.length_b   1.000
_cell.length_c   1.000
_cell.angle_alpha   90.00
_cell.angle_beta   90.00
_cell.angle_gamma   90.00
#
_symmetry.space_group_name_H-M   'P 1'
#
loop_
_entity.id
_entity.type
_entity.pdbx_description
1 polymer ?
#
loop_
_entity_poly.entity_id
_entity_poly.type
_entity_poly.pdbx_seq_one_letter_code
_entity_poly.pdbx_strand_id
1 'polypeptide(L)'
;MAKVSPDTPGVDDPGPGRRLGLDVGTVRIGVAVSDRDGRLATPVETVPRETGLKDADQGDIDRLLAIIAEYGIIEIVVGFPRDLQGNGSASVKHAKEIAFRLKRRLAKPFATDPTPPQPTPVIRMGDERLTTVAATTALRASGVSEKKGRSVIDQAAAVEILQSWIDGRSAALADETGNESGEEPGE
;
A
#
# COMPACT_ATOMS: atom_id res chain seq x y z
N MET A 1 12.76 0.26 22.12
CA MET A 1 12.35 0.60 20.75
C MET A 1 10.83 0.68 20.72
N ALA A 2 10.25 1.80 20.27
CA ALA A 2 8.79 1.96 20.23
C ALA A 2 8.15 0.86 19.35
N LYS A 3 7.03 0.30 19.80
CA LYS A 3 6.23 -0.67 19.06
C LYS A 3 5.68 0.07 17.83
N VAL A 4 6.08 -0.34 16.63
CA VAL A 4 5.50 0.23 15.40
C VAL A 4 4.20 -0.52 15.14
N SER A 5 3.08 0.19 15.23
CA SER A 5 1.76 -0.30 14.85
C SER A 5 1.44 0.11 13.41
N PRO A 6 0.54 -0.62 12.73
CA PRO A 6 -0.09 -0.11 11.51
C PRO A 6 -0.72 1.27 11.75
N ASP A 7 -0.75 2.08 10.70
CA ASP A 7 -1.49 3.33 10.66
C ASP A 7 -3.00 3.08 10.65
N THR A 8 -3.78 4.08 11.05
CA THR A 8 -5.26 4.01 11.05
C THR A 8 -5.80 4.72 9.81
N PRO A 9 -6.64 4.06 8.98
CA PRO A 9 -7.29 4.71 7.85
C PRO A 9 -8.15 5.91 8.27
N GLY A 10 -8.29 6.90 7.39
CA GLY A 10 -9.13 8.10 7.60
C GLY A 10 -8.45 9.25 8.34
N VAL A 11 -7.47 8.97 9.20
CA VAL A 11 -6.71 10.01 9.92
C VAL A 11 -5.80 10.79 8.96
N ASP A 12 -5.92 12.12 8.95
CA ASP A 12 -5.25 13.03 8.00
C ASP A 12 -5.42 12.57 6.54
N ASP A 13 -6.66 12.25 6.14
CA ASP A 13 -6.96 11.78 4.79
C ASP A 13 -6.54 12.79 3.71
N PRO A 14 -5.79 12.39 2.67
CA PRO A 14 -5.35 13.29 1.61
C PRO A 14 -6.45 13.66 0.60
N GLY A 15 -7.70 13.24 0.82
CA GLY A 15 -8.85 13.57 -0.03
C GLY A 15 -9.00 12.65 -1.26
N PRO A 16 -9.71 13.12 -2.30
CA PRO A 16 -9.96 12.34 -3.52
C PRO A 16 -8.67 12.09 -4.32
N GLY A 17 -8.52 10.89 -4.88
CA GLY A 17 -7.38 10.52 -5.71
C GLY A 17 -7.02 9.04 -5.64
N ARG A 18 -6.12 8.61 -6.52
CA ARG A 18 -5.70 7.21 -6.56
C ARG A 18 -4.73 6.89 -5.44
N ARG A 19 -4.91 5.71 -4.85
CA ARG A 19 -4.00 5.11 -3.88
C ARG A 19 -3.27 3.94 -4.49
N LEU A 20 -2.05 3.69 -4.01
CA LEU A 20 -1.22 2.55 -4.38
C LEU A 20 -1.11 1.59 -3.20
N GLY A 21 -1.36 0.30 -3.42
CA GLY A 21 -1.16 -0.76 -2.45
C GLY A 21 0.08 -1.58 -2.78
N LEU A 22 0.92 -1.87 -1.77
CA LEU A 22 2.14 -2.64 -1.92
C LEU A 22 2.18 -3.83 -0.95
N ASP A 23 2.29 -5.05 -1.47
CA ASP A 23 2.65 -6.25 -0.71
C ASP A 23 4.15 -6.54 -0.89
N VAL A 24 4.95 -6.33 0.16
CA VAL A 24 6.42 -6.35 0.05
C VAL A 24 7.00 -7.69 0.49
N GLY A 25 7.35 -8.52 -0.49
CA GLY A 25 8.13 -9.73 -0.28
C GLY A 25 9.65 -9.52 -0.40
N THR A 26 10.41 -10.60 -0.16
CA THR A 26 11.87 -10.62 -0.36
C THR A 26 12.28 -10.77 -1.83
N VAL A 27 11.40 -11.34 -2.66
CA VAL A 27 11.68 -11.65 -4.07
C VAL A 27 10.83 -10.82 -5.02
N ARG A 28 9.67 -10.34 -4.57
CA ARG A 28 8.67 -9.65 -5.40
C ARG A 28 7.88 -8.65 -4.56
N ILE A 29 7.30 -7.67 -5.24
CA ILE A 29 6.37 -6.70 -4.69
C ILE A 29 5.07 -6.81 -5.47
N GLY A 30 3.98 -7.19 -4.81
CA GLY A 30 2.65 -7.07 -5.39
C GLY A 30 2.24 -5.60 -5.44
N VAL A 31 1.68 -5.14 -6.56
CA VAL A 31 1.25 -3.75 -6.75
C VAL A 31 -0.21 -3.70 -7.16
N ALA A 32 -0.98 -2.88 -6.46
CA ALA A 32 -2.38 -2.59 -6.76
C ALA A 32 -2.63 -1.07 -6.76
N VAL A 33 -3.65 -0.62 -7.48
CA VAL A 33 -4.09 0.78 -7.49
C VAL A 33 -5.59 0.88 -7.30
N SER A 34 -6.02 1.98 -6.70
CA SER A 34 -7.44 2.30 -6.61
C SER A 34 -7.93 3.07 -7.85
N ASP A 35 -9.23 3.08 -8.06
CA ASP A 35 -9.87 4.13 -8.86
C ASP A 35 -9.67 5.53 -8.24
N ARG A 36 -10.06 6.58 -8.98
CA ARG A 36 -9.89 7.98 -8.56
C ARG A 36 -10.76 8.36 -7.36
N ASP A 37 -11.87 7.66 -7.16
CA ASP A 37 -12.77 7.90 -6.04
C ASP A 37 -12.26 7.23 -4.75
N GLY A 38 -11.25 6.36 -4.87
CA GLY A 38 -10.75 5.56 -3.77
C GLY A 38 -11.80 4.56 -3.29
N ARG A 39 -12.45 3.83 -4.21
CA ARG A 39 -13.49 2.84 -3.91
C ARG A 39 -13.05 1.40 -4.20
N LEU A 40 -12.52 1.15 -5.39
CA LEU A 40 -12.13 -0.20 -5.82
C LEU A 40 -10.63 -0.30 -6.06
N ALA A 41 -9.99 -1.28 -5.42
CA ALA A 41 -8.61 -1.68 -5.68
C ALA A 41 -8.54 -2.70 -6.84
N THR A 42 -7.54 -2.54 -7.72
CA THR A 42 -7.30 -3.43 -8.86
C THR A 42 -5.81 -3.75 -8.97
N PRO A 43 -5.45 -4.97 -9.43
CA PRO A 43 -4.04 -5.35 -9.55
C PRO A 43 -3.39 -4.59 -10.71
N VAL A 44 -2.14 -4.15 -10.52
CA VAL A 44 -1.33 -3.55 -11.59
C VAL A 44 -0.34 -4.56 -12.12
N GLU A 45 0.62 -4.94 -11.29
CA GLU A 45 1.68 -5.87 -11.67
C GLU A 45 2.36 -6.49 -10.44
N THR A 46 3.33 -7.38 -10.69
CA THR A 46 4.26 -7.85 -9.66
C THR A 46 5.67 -7.40 -10.03
N VAL A 47 6.22 -6.46 -9.28
CA VAL A 47 7.57 -5.94 -9.51
C VAL A 47 8.60 -6.91 -8.92
N PRO A 48 9.59 -7.40 -9.68
CA PRO A 48 10.69 -8.18 -9.12
C PRO A 48 11.46 -7.38 -8.08
N ARG A 49 11.79 -7.97 -6.92
CA ARG A 49 12.72 -7.34 -5.97
C ARG A 49 14.14 -7.52 -6.48
N GLU A 50 14.83 -6.40 -6.61
CA GLU A 50 16.26 -6.35 -6.91
C GLU A 50 17.08 -5.93 -5.68
N THR A 51 16.44 -5.29 -4.70
CA THR A 51 17.13 -4.73 -3.53
C THR A 51 16.86 -5.47 -2.22
N GLY A 52 17.92 -5.81 -1.52
CA GLY A 52 17.94 -6.21 -0.11
C GLY A 52 17.95 -5.01 0.85
N LEU A 53 17.95 -5.28 2.16
CA LEU A 53 17.82 -4.24 3.20
C LEU A 53 18.95 -3.20 3.21
N LYS A 54 20.13 -3.54 2.72
CA LYS A 54 21.33 -2.68 2.78
C LYS A 54 21.82 -2.22 1.40
N ASP A 55 21.13 -2.63 0.34
CA ASP A 55 21.57 -2.35 -1.02
C ASP A 55 21.19 -0.91 -1.42
N ALA A 56 21.88 -0.35 -2.42
CA ALA A 56 21.44 0.88 -3.06
C ALA A 56 20.06 0.69 -3.72
N ASP A 57 19.40 1.80 -4.08
CA ASP A 57 18.18 1.74 -4.90
C ASP A 57 18.53 1.18 -6.30
N GLN A 58 17.67 0.31 -6.84
CA GLN A 58 17.82 -0.33 -8.16
C GLN A 58 16.49 -0.25 -8.93
N GLY A 59 16.32 -1.09 -9.96
CA GLY A 59 15.20 -1.06 -10.89
C GLY A 59 13.84 -1.29 -10.24
N ASP A 60 13.78 -1.99 -9.10
CA ASP A 60 12.54 -2.18 -8.34
C ASP A 60 11.99 -0.86 -7.78
N ILE A 61 12.84 -0.03 -7.18
CA ILE A 61 12.45 1.30 -6.68
C ILE A 61 12.10 2.24 -7.83
N ASP A 62 12.90 2.24 -8.91
CA ASP A 62 12.62 3.09 -10.06
C ASP A 62 11.30 2.71 -10.76
N ARG A 63 10.96 1.42 -10.82
CA ARG A 63 9.66 0.98 -11.36
C ARG A 63 8.50 1.43 -10.47
N LEU A 64 8.61 1.33 -9.15
CA LEU A 64 7.58 1.84 -8.24
C LEU A 64 7.36 3.35 -8.42
N LEU A 65 8.42 4.13 -8.57
CA LEU A 65 8.32 5.57 -8.84
C LEU A 65 7.64 5.86 -10.18
N ALA A 66 7.93 5.07 -11.21
CA ALA A 66 7.26 5.19 -12.50
C ALA A 66 5.74 4.93 -12.38
N ILE A 67 5.33 3.88 -11.65
CA ILE A 67 3.91 3.59 -11.39
C ILE A 67 3.25 4.75 -10.62
N ILE A 68 3.92 5.26 -9.58
CA ILE A 68 3.41 6.40 -8.79
C ILE A 68 3.12 7.61 -9.68
N ALA A 69 4.05 7.94 -10.58
CA ALA A 69 3.90 9.04 -11.52
C ALA A 69 2.80 8.77 -12.56
N GLU A 70 2.80 7.59 -13.17
CA GLU A 70 1.85 7.16 -14.21
C GLU A 70 0.40 7.26 -13.73
N TYR A 71 0.12 6.82 -12.50
CA TYR A 71 -1.24 6.81 -11.96
C TYR A 71 -1.64 8.10 -11.23
N GLY A 72 -0.69 9.01 -10.98
CA GLY A 72 -0.92 10.22 -10.19
C GLY A 72 -1.35 9.88 -8.76
N ILE A 73 -0.58 9.01 -8.10
CA ILE A 73 -0.90 8.50 -6.76
C ILE A 73 -0.79 9.61 -5.72
N ILE A 74 -1.75 9.67 -4.80
CA ILE A 74 -1.76 10.64 -3.67
C ILE A 74 -1.44 9.99 -2.31
N GLU A 75 -1.57 8.68 -2.22
CA GLU A 75 -1.32 7.89 -1.01
C GLU A 75 -0.80 6.50 -1.36
N ILE A 76 0.20 6.04 -0.62
CA ILE A 76 0.83 4.73 -0.77
C ILE A 76 0.62 3.96 0.53
N VAL A 77 -0.05 2.82 0.43
CA VAL A 77 -0.32 1.88 1.52
C VAL A 77 0.61 0.70 1.39
N VAL A 78 1.59 0.59 2.30
CA VAL A 78 2.50 -0.54 2.37
C VAL A 78 1.95 -1.53 3.37
N GLY A 79 1.78 -2.78 2.96
CA GLY A 79 1.37 -3.85 3.84
C GLY A 79 2.29 -3.98 5.06
N PHE A 80 1.68 -4.15 6.22
CA PHE A 80 2.36 -4.27 7.49
C PHE A 80 1.73 -5.39 8.34
N PRO A 81 2.47 -6.47 8.65
CA PRO A 81 1.95 -7.58 9.46
C PRO A 81 1.57 -7.13 10.87
N ARG A 82 0.33 -7.46 11.30
CA ARG A 82 -0.20 -7.05 12.62
C ARG A 82 0.47 -7.73 13.81
N ASP A 83 0.69 -9.05 13.73
CA ASP A 83 1.19 -9.86 14.85
C ASP A 83 1.77 -11.21 14.40
N LEU A 84 3.08 -11.40 14.60
CA LEU A 84 3.76 -12.69 14.72
C LEU A 84 5.03 -12.46 15.55
N GLN A 85 4.90 -12.30 16.87
CA GLN A 85 5.99 -12.37 17.89
C GLN A 85 7.28 -11.54 17.64
N GLY A 86 7.33 -10.66 16.64
CA GLY A 86 8.59 -10.15 16.16
C GLY A 86 8.43 -8.80 15.49
N ASN A 87 8.52 -7.74 16.29
CA ASN A 87 8.89 -6.38 15.86
C ASN A 87 10.21 -6.31 15.03
N GLY A 88 10.83 -7.45 14.72
CA GLY A 88 12.02 -7.62 13.90
C GLY A 88 11.93 -8.75 12.85
N SER A 89 10.73 -9.24 12.51
CA SER A 89 10.57 -10.20 11.40
C SER A 89 11.11 -9.60 10.09
N ALA A 90 11.52 -10.46 9.15
CA ALA A 90 12.07 -10.00 7.87
C ALA A 90 11.05 -9.12 7.12
N SER A 91 9.79 -9.54 7.05
CA SER A 91 8.72 -8.80 6.35
C SER A 91 8.53 -7.39 6.88
N VAL A 92 8.52 -7.20 8.22
CA VAL A 92 8.43 -5.87 8.85
C VAL A 92 9.61 -4.98 8.44
N LYS A 93 10.82 -5.54 8.38
CA LYS A 93 12.01 -4.79 7.96
C LYS A 93 11.93 -4.40 6.49
N HIS A 94 11.48 -5.31 5.62
CA HIS A 94 11.34 -5.06 4.19
C HIS A 94 10.26 -4.01 3.88
N ALA A 95 9.10 -4.09 4.53
CA ALA A 95 8.04 -3.10 4.39
C ALA A 95 8.50 -1.68 4.79
N LYS A 96 9.13 -1.56 5.97
CA LYS A 96 9.71 -0.29 6.44
C LYS A 96 10.78 0.26 5.50
N GLU A 97 11.63 -0.62 4.99
CA GLU A 97 12.71 -0.22 4.09
C GLU A 97 12.16 0.31 2.76
N ILE A 98 11.17 -0.36 2.17
CA ILE A 98 10.49 0.14 0.96
C ILE A 98 9.85 1.51 1.22
N ALA A 99 9.09 1.64 2.31
CA ALA A 99 8.47 2.92 2.68
C ALA A 99 9.52 4.04 2.83
N PHE A 100 10.65 3.74 3.48
CA PHE A 100 11.74 4.69 3.65
C PHE A 100 12.39 5.11 2.32
N ARG A 101 12.66 4.15 1.42
CA ARG A 101 13.23 4.42 0.09
C ARG A 101 12.30 5.29 -0.75
N LEU A 102 11.01 4.95 -0.80
CA LEU A 102 10.01 5.72 -1.52
C LEU A 102 9.92 7.14 -0.95
N LYS A 103 9.81 7.30 0.38
CA LYS A 103 9.81 8.61 1.04
C LYS A 103 11.02 9.45 0.65
N ARG A 104 12.22 8.85 0.71
CA ARG A 104 13.48 9.53 0.36
C ARG A 104 13.53 9.95 -1.11
N ARG A 105 13.03 9.13 -2.03
CA ARG A 105 13.04 9.40 -3.48
C ARG A 105 11.98 10.43 -3.86
N LEU A 106 10.79 10.35 -3.27
CA LEU A 106 9.68 11.28 -3.51
C LEU A 106 9.90 12.66 -2.88
N ALA A 107 10.73 12.76 -1.84
CA ALA A 107 11.11 14.04 -1.23
C ALA A 107 12.11 14.85 -2.08
N LYS A 108 12.74 14.22 -3.08
CA LYS A 108 13.60 14.94 -4.03
C LYS A 108 12.67 15.58 -5.08
N PRO A 109 12.73 16.90 -5.30
CA PRO A 109 12.03 17.50 -6.42
C PRO A 109 12.42 16.76 -7.70
N PHE A 110 11.44 16.36 -8.52
CA PHE A 110 11.71 15.93 -9.89
C PHE A 110 12.34 17.12 -10.61
N ALA A 111 13.67 17.14 -10.67
CA ALA A 111 14.46 18.31 -11.06
C ALA A 111 14.33 18.69 -12.55
N THR A 112 13.41 18.07 -13.30
CA THR A 112 13.32 18.20 -14.76
C THR A 112 11.90 18.38 -15.30
N ASP A 113 10.86 18.46 -14.46
CA ASP A 113 9.48 18.61 -14.95
C ASP A 113 8.87 19.97 -14.56
N PRO A 114 8.47 20.83 -15.53
CA PRO A 114 7.80 22.12 -15.27
C PRO A 114 6.32 21.99 -14.87
N THR A 115 5.78 20.78 -14.73
CA THR A 115 4.43 20.55 -14.21
C THR A 115 4.34 21.02 -12.75
N PRO A 116 3.23 21.68 -12.31
CA PRO A 116 3.07 22.08 -10.92
C PRO A 116 3.33 20.89 -9.98
N PRO A 117 3.98 21.11 -8.82
CA PRO A 117 4.37 20.02 -7.94
C PRO A 117 3.12 19.25 -7.55
N GLN A 118 2.96 18.04 -8.09
CA GLN A 118 2.00 17.08 -7.55
C GLN A 118 2.37 16.91 -6.07
N PRO A 119 1.38 16.98 -5.15
CA PRO A 119 1.66 16.81 -3.74
C PRO A 119 2.37 15.46 -3.53
N THR A 120 3.44 15.46 -2.75
CA THR A 120 4.18 14.23 -2.43
C THR A 120 3.21 13.22 -1.82
N PRO A 121 3.10 12.00 -2.39
CA PRO A 121 2.17 11.01 -1.88
C PRO A 121 2.44 10.71 -0.39
N VAL A 122 1.38 10.63 0.41
CA VAL A 122 1.48 10.20 1.81
C VAL A 122 1.81 8.71 1.84
N ILE A 123 2.70 8.26 2.73
CA ILE A 123 3.03 6.83 2.89
C ILE A 123 2.49 6.34 4.23
N ARG A 124 1.70 5.27 4.19
CA ARG A 124 1.04 4.63 5.32
C ARG A 124 1.43 3.16 5.41
N MET A 125 1.53 2.65 6.62
CA MET A 125 1.71 1.23 6.93
C MET A 125 0.34 0.62 7.20
N GLY A 126 -0.27 -0.01 6.19
CA GLY A 126 -1.60 -0.60 6.28
C GLY A 126 -1.58 -1.98 6.93
N ASP A 127 -2.61 -2.29 7.72
CA ASP A 127 -2.76 -3.60 8.34
C ASP A 127 -2.93 -4.71 7.28
N GLU A 128 -2.07 -5.72 7.32
CA GLU A 128 -2.21 -6.94 6.54
C GLU A 128 -3.08 -7.96 7.28
N ARG A 129 -4.25 -8.27 6.73
CA ARG A 129 -5.05 -9.42 7.16
C ARG A 129 -4.63 -10.63 6.34
N LEU A 130 -4.11 -11.66 7.01
CA LEU A 130 -3.57 -12.86 6.35
C LEU A 130 -4.67 -13.69 5.69
N THR A 131 -4.90 -13.49 4.39
CA THR A 131 -5.78 -14.31 3.53
C THR A 131 -5.01 -15.21 2.56
N THR A 132 -3.69 -15.10 2.53
CA THR A 132 -2.79 -15.86 1.64
C THR A 132 -3.01 -17.37 1.73
N VAL A 133 -3.42 -17.88 2.90
CA VAL A 133 -3.73 -19.32 3.09
C VAL A 133 -4.95 -19.75 2.27
N ALA A 134 -6.04 -18.98 2.32
CA ALA A 134 -7.26 -19.30 1.57
C ALA A 134 -7.04 -19.14 0.05
N ALA A 135 -6.37 -18.06 -0.36
CA ALA A 135 -6.06 -17.79 -1.77
C ALA A 135 -5.13 -18.84 -2.38
N THR A 136 -4.08 -19.26 -1.65
CA THR A 136 -3.15 -20.32 -2.09
C THR A 136 -3.87 -21.66 -2.23
N THR A 137 -4.79 -21.96 -1.31
CA THR A 137 -5.57 -23.21 -1.33
C THR A 137 -6.50 -23.26 -2.55
N ALA A 138 -7.22 -22.17 -2.84
CA ALA A 138 -8.10 -22.08 -4.01
C ALA A 138 -7.33 -22.19 -5.34
N LEU A 139 -6.18 -21.52 -5.47
CA LEU A 139 -5.38 -21.58 -6.70
C LEU A 139 -4.79 -22.97 -6.96
N ARG A 140 -4.32 -23.67 -5.91
CA ARG A 140 -3.89 -25.06 -6.03
C ARG A 140 -5.03 -25.97 -6.46
N ALA A 141 -6.23 -25.78 -5.91
CA ALA A 141 -7.42 -26.55 -6.28
C ALA A 141 -7.84 -26.32 -7.75
N SER A 142 -7.52 -25.15 -8.32
CA SER A 142 -7.84 -24.81 -9.72
C SER A 142 -6.87 -25.37 -10.77
N GLY A 143 -5.83 -26.12 -10.37
CA GLY A 143 -4.86 -26.73 -11.29
C GLY A 143 -3.83 -25.75 -11.89
N VAL A 144 -3.77 -24.50 -11.39
CA VAL A 144 -2.76 -23.52 -11.78
C VAL A 144 -1.38 -23.92 -11.23
N SER A 145 -0.34 -23.90 -12.09
CA SER A 145 1.01 -24.24 -11.65
C SER A 145 1.51 -23.26 -10.58
N GLU A 146 2.26 -23.75 -9.59
CA GLU A 146 2.71 -22.91 -8.45
C GLU A 146 3.45 -21.64 -8.89
N LYS A 147 4.23 -21.72 -9.97
CA LYS A 147 4.94 -20.57 -10.53
C LYS A 147 3.99 -19.49 -11.07
N LYS A 148 2.93 -19.89 -11.80
CA LYS A 148 1.91 -18.96 -12.33
C LYS A 148 0.97 -18.47 -11.22
N GLY A 149 0.62 -19.35 -10.28
CA GLY A 149 -0.24 -19.02 -9.15
C GLY A 149 0.41 -17.96 -8.25
N ARG A 150 1.73 -18.01 -8.07
CA ARG A 150 2.46 -17.07 -7.24
C ARG A 150 2.38 -15.61 -7.69
N SER A 151 2.37 -15.29 -8.99
CA SER A 151 2.20 -13.89 -9.41
C SER A 151 0.78 -13.40 -9.15
N VAL A 152 -0.20 -14.28 -9.34
CA VAL A 152 -1.61 -14.00 -9.03
C VAL A 152 -1.82 -13.78 -7.54
N ILE A 153 -1.18 -14.59 -6.68
CA ILE A 153 -1.26 -14.47 -5.21
C ILE A 153 -0.69 -13.12 -4.75
N ASP A 154 0.50 -12.75 -5.21
CA ASP A 154 1.14 -11.49 -4.81
C ASP A 154 0.29 -10.28 -5.21
N GLN A 155 -0.29 -10.30 -6.41
CA GLN A 155 -1.21 -9.23 -6.86
C GLN A 155 -2.49 -9.21 -6.03
N ALA A 156 -3.06 -10.37 -5.72
CA ALA A 156 -4.24 -10.47 -4.88
C ALA A 156 -3.98 -9.92 -3.46
N ALA A 157 -2.81 -10.19 -2.89
CA ALA A 157 -2.42 -9.66 -1.58
C ALA A 157 -2.34 -8.12 -1.59
N ALA A 158 -1.71 -7.53 -2.61
CA ALA A 158 -1.64 -6.07 -2.74
C ALA A 158 -3.03 -5.43 -2.91
N VAL A 159 -3.92 -6.07 -3.67
CA VAL A 159 -5.32 -5.63 -3.83
C VAL A 159 -6.04 -5.66 -2.51
N GLU A 160 -5.89 -6.73 -1.74
CA GLU A 160 -6.57 -6.87 -0.46
C GLU A 160 -6.09 -5.85 0.59
N ILE A 161 -4.77 -5.65 0.69
CA ILE A 161 -4.19 -4.62 1.57
C ILE A 161 -4.81 -3.27 1.24
N LEU A 162 -4.86 -2.92 -0.05
CA LEU A 162 -5.39 -1.65 -0.49
C LEU A 162 -6.91 -1.53 -0.27
N GLN A 163 -7.67 -2.58 -0.59
CA GLN A 163 -9.12 -2.58 -0.43
C GLN A 163 -9.49 -2.46 1.05
N SER A 164 -8.83 -3.20 1.93
CA SER A 164 -9.01 -3.10 3.38
C SER A 164 -8.75 -1.69 3.90
N TRP A 165 -7.70 -1.03 3.40
CA TRP A 165 -7.40 0.37 3.73
C TRP A 165 -8.50 1.34 3.27
N ILE A 166 -8.94 1.20 2.02
CA ILE A 166 -10.01 2.01 1.42
C ILE A 166 -11.34 1.84 2.14
N ASP A 167 -11.71 0.62 2.48
CA ASP A 167 -12.95 0.32 3.20
C ASP A 167 -12.90 0.92 4.60
N GLY A 168 -11.77 0.79 5.30
CA GLY A 168 -11.55 1.42 6.60
C GLY A 168 -11.62 2.94 6.55
N ARG A 169 -11.02 3.56 5.53
CA ARG A 169 -11.12 5.00 5.28
C ARG A 169 -12.57 5.42 5.06
N SER A 170 -13.30 4.67 4.23
CA SER A 170 -14.69 4.98 3.90
C SER A 170 -15.60 4.91 5.14
N ALA A 171 -15.36 3.93 6.03
CA ALA A 171 -16.05 3.85 7.31
C ALA A 171 -15.72 5.05 8.22
N ALA A 172 -14.44 5.41 8.36
CA ALA A 172 -14.02 6.54 9.19
C ALA A 172 -14.63 7.87 8.73
N LEU A 173 -14.63 8.14 7.42
CA LEU A 173 -15.23 9.36 6.87
C LEU A 173 -16.75 9.41 7.03
N ALA A 174 -17.42 8.25 6.96
CA ALA A 174 -18.86 8.18 7.21
C ALA A 174 -19.21 8.51 8.67
N ASP A 175 -18.41 8.01 9.63
CA ASP A 175 -18.59 8.28 11.06
C ASP A 175 -18.39 9.77 11.39
N GLU A 176 -17.39 10.43 10.77
CA GLU A 176 -17.16 11.88 10.92
C GLU A 176 -18.36 12.70 10.44
N THR A 177 -18.87 12.42 9.23
CA THR A 177 -20.05 13.13 8.69
C THR A 177 -21.33 12.90 9.52
N GLY A 178 -21.46 11.73 10.16
CA GLY A 178 -22.58 11.44 11.05
C GLY A 178 -22.51 12.23 12.36
N ASN A 179 -21.31 12.42 12.91
CA ASN A 179 -21.11 13.12 14.18
C ASN A 179 -21.29 14.65 14.08
N GLU A 180 -20.92 15.26 12.94
CA GLU A 180 -21.08 16.71 12.72
C GLU A 180 -22.55 17.15 12.56
N SER A 181 -23.44 16.23 12.18
CA SER A 181 -24.87 16.51 12.00
C SER A 181 -25.71 16.44 13.29
N GLY A 182 -25.09 16.11 14.44
CA GLY A 182 -25.76 15.90 15.73
C GLY A 182 -25.72 17.09 16.72
N GLU A 183 -25.07 18.20 16.37
CA GLU A 183 -24.89 19.36 17.25
C GLU A 183 -25.75 20.55 16.77
N GLU A 184 -27.07 20.46 16.99
CA GLU A 184 -27.95 21.63 16.94
C GLU A 184 -27.69 22.49 18.21
N PRO A 185 -27.38 23.79 18.10
CA PRO A 185 -27.27 24.65 19.26
C PRO A 185 -28.67 24.86 19.84
N GLY A 186 -28.94 24.23 20.97
CA GLY A 186 -30.15 24.48 21.76
C GLY A 186 -30.21 25.94 22.19
N GLU A 187 -31.31 26.61 21.83
CA GLU A 187 -31.72 27.94 22.32
C GLU A 187 -31.97 27.97 23.83
#